data_AF-A0A6B3FRJ6-F1
#
_entry.id   AF-A0A6B3FRJ6-F1
#
_cell.length_a   1.000
_cell.length_b   1.000
_cell.length_c   1.000
_cell.angle_alpha   90.00
_cell.angle_beta   90.00
_cell.angle_gamma   90.00
#
_symmetry.space_group_name_H-M   'P 1'
#
loop_
_entity.id
_entity.type
_entity.pdbx_description
1 polymer ?
#
loop_
_entity_poly.entity_id
_entity_poly.type
_entity_poly.pdbx_seq_one_letter_code
_entity_poly.pdbx_strand_id
1 'polypeptide(L)'
;LAALPLFSLHDHMGDVVLVQDFHDTAVVKRALHGALYAVRSARHDDAAAPLVHHLLLHFLVQARRWGEAMEQVVRVDGYVGALPWTLSEDPAAEYALYRALAVAGYEANGG
;
A
#
# COMPACT_ATOMS: atom_id res chain seq x y z
N LEU A 1 -5.85 -12.14 8.85
CA LEU A 1 -4.61 -11.43 8.45
C LEU A 1 -3.96 -10.65 9.61
N ALA A 2 -2.63 -10.65 9.73
CA ALA A 2 -1.88 -9.82 10.70
C ALA A 2 -1.21 -8.62 9.99
N ALA A 3 -2.00 -7.58 9.68
CA ALA A 3 -1.52 -6.36 9.02
C ALA A 3 -1.64 -5.10 9.89
N LEU A 4 -2.05 -5.25 11.16
CA LEU A 4 -2.28 -4.16 12.11
C LEU A 4 -1.14 -3.11 12.17
N PRO A 5 0.15 -3.48 12.09
CA PRO A 5 1.22 -2.47 12.09
C PRO A 5 1.15 -1.48 10.91
N LEU A 6 0.71 -1.92 9.73
CA LEU A 6 0.63 -1.04 8.56
C LEU A 6 -0.55 -0.07 8.67
N PHE A 7 -1.69 -0.52 9.20
CA PHE A 7 -2.82 0.34 9.54
C PHE A 7 -2.43 1.36 10.62
N SER A 8 -1.79 0.90 11.69
CA SER A 8 -1.33 1.79 12.76
C SER A 8 -0.35 2.84 12.24
N LEU A 9 0.58 2.49 11.34
CA LEU A 9 1.47 3.49 10.73
C LEU A 9 0.71 4.53 9.92
N HIS A 10 -0.27 4.11 9.12
CA HIS A 10 -1.13 5.02 8.36
C HIS A 10 -1.83 6.02 9.30
N ASP A 11 -2.52 5.52 10.33
CA ASP A 11 -3.35 6.31 11.23
C ASP A 11 -2.56 7.42 11.95
N HIS A 12 -1.26 7.20 12.15
CA HIS A 12 -0.40 8.14 12.87
C HIS A 12 0.48 9.00 11.94
N MET A 13 0.37 8.89 10.61
CA MET A 13 1.23 9.67 9.69
C MET A 13 1.06 11.19 9.85
N GLY A 14 -0.15 11.66 10.20
CA GLY A 14 -0.43 13.08 10.43
C GLY A 14 0.15 13.64 11.73
N ASP A 15 0.40 12.77 12.72
CA ASP A 15 0.90 13.14 14.05
C ASP A 15 2.43 13.04 14.14
N VAL A 16 3.06 12.34 13.20
CA VAL A 16 4.51 12.17 13.14
C VAL A 16 5.11 13.36 12.40
N VAL A 17 6.12 14.00 12.98
CA VAL A 17 7.05 14.85 12.20
C VAL A 17 7.73 13.94 11.19
N LEU A 18 7.18 13.86 9.98
CA LEU A 18 7.66 12.97 8.93
C LEU A 18 9.12 13.32 8.63
N VAL A 19 10.03 12.46 9.10
CA VAL A 19 11.44 12.54 8.72
C VAL A 19 11.54 12.30 7.20
N GLN A 20 12.50 12.95 6.54
CA GLN A 20 12.64 12.92 5.08
C GLN A 20 12.64 11.50 4.49
N ASP A 21 13.10 10.50 5.26
CA ASP A 21 13.21 9.09 4.86
C ASP A 21 12.23 8.17 5.60
N PHE A 22 11.05 8.66 6.00
CA PHE A 22 10.09 7.89 6.80
C PHE A 22 9.78 6.50 6.21
N HIS A 23 9.52 6.44 4.91
CA HIS A 23 9.21 5.19 4.20
C HIS A 23 10.39 4.20 4.13
N ASP A 24 11.61 4.68 4.39
CA ASP A 24 12.84 3.90 4.40
C ASP A 24 13.25 3.41 5.80
N THR A 25 12.53 3.83 6.84
CA THR A 25 12.82 3.43 8.22
C THR A 25 12.65 1.92 8.44
N ALA A 26 13.38 1.38 9.41
CA ALA A 26 13.29 -0.04 9.78
C ALA A 26 11.90 -0.44 10.29
N VAL A 27 11.13 0.50 10.86
CA VAL A 27 9.76 0.27 11.33
C VAL A 27 8.83 0.07 10.14
N VAL A 28 8.84 0.98 9.16
CA VAL A 28 8.02 0.86 7.94
C VAL A 28 8.41 -0.38 7.15
N LYS A 29 9.71 -0.66 6.98
CA LYS A 29 10.19 -1.86 6.27
C LYS A 29 9.68 -3.16 6.91
N ARG A 30 9.67 -3.26 8.25
CA ARG A 30 9.13 -4.43 8.96
C ARG A 30 7.62 -4.56 8.81
N ALA A 31 6.88 -3.45 8.90
CA ALA A 31 5.43 -3.45 8.72
C ALA A 31 5.04 -3.87 7.30
N LEU A 32 5.74 -3.35 6.27
CA LEU A 32 5.56 -3.76 4.89
C LEU A 32 5.82 -5.26 4.70
N HIS A 33 6.93 -5.77 5.24
CA HIS A 33 7.23 -7.21 5.17
C HIS A 33 6.12 -8.06 5.80
N GLY A 34 5.69 -7.70 7.02
CA GLY A 34 4.64 -8.42 7.73
C GLY A 34 3.31 -8.41 6.96
N ALA A 35 2.92 -7.27 6.41
CA ALA A 35 1.70 -7.14 5.61
C ALA A 35 1.77 -7.94 4.30
N LEU A 36 2.90 -7.90 3.58
CA LEU A 36 3.13 -8.71 2.37
C LEU A 36 3.06 -10.21 2.66
N TYR A 37 3.70 -10.66 3.74
CA TYR A 37 3.62 -12.05 4.19
C TYR A 37 2.19 -12.44 4.55
N ALA A 38 1.48 -11.55 5.25
CA ALA A 38 0.11 -11.79 5.66
C ALA A 38 -0.80 -11.98 4.43
N VAL A 39 -0.82 -11.06 3.46
CA VAL A 39 -1.68 -11.18 2.27
C VAL A 39 -1.32 -12.39 1.40
N ARG A 40 -0.03 -12.75 1.33
CA ARG A 40 0.41 -13.97 0.63
C ARG A 40 -0.11 -15.25 1.29
N SER A 41 -0.24 -15.23 2.61
CA SER A 41 -0.68 -16.38 3.43
C SER A 41 -2.19 -16.35 3.74
N ALA A 42 -2.91 -15.34 3.23
CA ALA A 42 -4.34 -15.20 3.49
C ALA A 42 -5.13 -16.35 2.86
N ARG A 43 -6.28 -16.67 3.46
CA ARG A 43 -7.26 -17.50 2.76
C ARG A 43 -7.80 -16.72 1.56
N HIS A 44 -8.22 -17.44 0.53
CA HIS A 44 -8.75 -16.84 -0.70
C HIS A 44 -9.98 -15.94 -0.45
N ASP A 45 -10.72 -16.19 0.63
CA ASP A 45 -11.93 -15.47 1.04
C ASP A 45 -11.71 -14.53 2.24
N ASP A 46 -10.46 -14.23 2.61
CA ASP A 46 -10.18 -13.30 3.71
C ASP A 46 -10.64 -11.88 3.33
N ALA A 47 -11.72 -11.43 3.98
CA ALA A 47 -12.35 -10.13 3.72
C ALA A 47 -11.41 -8.93 3.95
N ALA A 48 -10.35 -9.10 4.75
CA ALA A 48 -9.37 -8.03 4.97
C ALA A 48 -8.31 -7.95 3.86
N ALA A 49 -8.14 -8.98 3.02
CA ALA A 49 -7.08 -9.01 2.01
C ALA A 49 -7.12 -7.81 1.04
N PRO A 50 -8.28 -7.44 0.46
CA PRO A 50 -8.36 -6.27 -0.42
C PRO A 50 -7.96 -4.96 0.29
N LEU A 51 -8.34 -4.79 1.56
CA LEU A 51 -7.98 -3.61 2.36
C LEU A 51 -6.46 -3.51 2.55
N VAL A 52 -5.80 -4.65 2.83
CA VAL A 52 -4.34 -4.67 3.01
C VAL A 52 -3.63 -4.41 1.68
N HIS A 53 -4.12 -4.94 0.55
CA HIS A 53 -3.52 -4.66 -0.76
C HIS A 53 -3.55 -3.17 -1.11
N HIS A 54 -4.63 -2.45 -0.79
CA HIS A 54 -4.71 -1.01 -0.99
C HIS A 54 -3.72 -0.23 -0.12
N LEU A 55 -3.60 -0.57 1.16
CA LEU A 55 -2.59 0.03 2.05
C LEU A 55 -1.16 -0.29 1.61
N LEU A 56 -0.90 -1.53 1.18
CA LEU A 56 0.38 -1.92 0.61
C LEU A 56 0.72 -1.08 -0.63
N LEU A 57 -0.22 -0.91 -1.55
CA LEU A 57 -0.02 -0.07 -2.74
C LEU A 57 0.43 1.34 -2.35
N HIS A 58 -0.26 1.98 -1.40
CA HIS A 58 0.08 3.31 -0.93
C HIS A 58 1.52 3.39 -0.40
N PHE A 59 1.88 2.54 0.55
CA PHE A 59 3.22 2.58 1.16
C PHE A 59 4.34 2.15 0.20
N LEU A 60 4.09 1.19 -0.69
CA LEU A 60 5.10 0.70 -1.63
C LEU A 60 5.43 1.73 -2.71
N VAL A 61 4.44 2.49 -3.19
CA VAL A 61 4.66 3.61 -4.12
C VAL A 61 5.52 4.69 -3.47
N GLN A 62 5.21 5.09 -2.24
CA GLN A 62 6.00 6.08 -1.50
C GLN A 62 7.44 5.60 -1.23
N ALA A 63 7.60 4.29 -0.96
CA ALA A 63 8.91 3.65 -0.79
C ALA A 63 9.62 3.34 -2.14
N ARG A 64 9.01 3.68 -3.29
CA ARG A 64 9.52 3.40 -4.64
C ARG A 64 9.82 1.92 -4.91
N ARG A 65 9.08 1.02 -4.25
CA ARG A 65 9.20 -0.45 -4.40
C ARG A 65 8.26 -0.92 -5.52
N TRP A 66 8.59 -0.51 -6.75
CA TRP A 66 7.67 -0.56 -7.90
C TRP A 66 7.17 -1.95 -8.27
N GLY A 67 8.03 -2.98 -8.27
CA GLY A 67 7.61 -4.35 -8.57
C GLY A 67 6.56 -4.88 -7.60
N GLU A 68 6.77 -4.67 -6.30
CA GLU A 68 5.83 -5.09 -5.27
C GLU A 68 4.54 -4.25 -5.30
N ALA A 69 4.63 -2.96 -5.63
CA ALA A 69 3.46 -2.11 -5.84
C ALA A 69 2.62 -2.62 -7.02
N MET A 70 3.27 -2.99 -8.13
CA MET A 70 2.59 -3.54 -9.31
C MET A 70 1.91 -4.88 -9.01
N GLU A 71 2.52 -5.75 -8.18
CA GLU A 71 1.86 -6.95 -7.69
C GLU A 71 0.55 -6.63 -6.97
N GLN A 72 0.50 -5.54 -6.18
CA GLN A 72 -0.74 -5.16 -5.49
C GLN A 72 -1.80 -4.66 -6.47
N VAL A 73 -1.41 -3.90 -7.50
CA VAL A 73 -2.32 -3.45 -8.56
C VAL A 73 -2.98 -4.64 -9.26
N VAL A 74 -2.23 -5.72 -9.54
CA VAL A 74 -2.80 -6.92 -10.18
C VAL A 74 -3.75 -7.68 -9.25
N ARG A 75 -3.47 -7.67 -7.94
CA ARG A 75 -4.32 -8.33 -6.93
C ARG A 75 -5.61 -7.59 -6.65
N VAL A 76 -5.62 -6.29 -6.90
CA VAL A 76 -6.76 -5.40 -6.70
C VAL A 76 -7.42 -5.17 -8.05
N ASP A 77 -8.55 -5.83 -8.31
CA ASP A 77 -9.30 -5.73 -9.56
C ASP A 77 -10.09 -4.40 -9.69
N GLY A 78 -9.48 -3.29 -9.26
CA GLY A 78 -10.07 -1.94 -9.20
C GLY A 78 -10.31 -1.42 -7.79
N TYR A 79 -10.89 -0.23 -7.69
CA TYR A 79 -11.17 0.43 -6.41
C TYR A 79 -12.31 -0.26 -5.65
N VAL A 80 -12.11 -0.61 -4.37
CA VAL A 80 -13.13 -1.24 -3.51
C VAL A 80 -13.46 -0.47 -2.22
N GLY A 81 -13.38 0.86 -2.22
CA GLY A 81 -13.88 1.63 -1.06
C GLY A 81 -13.00 1.53 0.18
N ALA A 82 -11.68 1.44 0.01
CA ALA A 82 -10.74 1.18 1.11
C ALA A 82 -9.86 2.37 1.45
N LEU A 83 -9.29 2.33 2.66
CA LEU A 83 -8.15 3.18 3.03
C LEU A 83 -6.95 2.92 2.10
N PRO A 84 -6.08 3.93 1.88
CA PRO A 84 -6.20 5.30 2.41
C PRO A 84 -7.21 6.17 1.64
N TRP A 85 -7.64 5.73 0.45
CA TRP A 85 -8.33 6.57 -0.54
C TRP A 85 -9.64 7.16 -0.04
N THR A 86 -10.36 6.47 0.84
CA THR A 86 -11.64 6.95 1.40
C THR A 86 -11.52 8.24 2.22
N LEU A 87 -10.31 8.70 2.53
CA LEU A 87 -10.06 9.95 3.22
C LEU A 87 -9.96 11.16 2.27
N SER A 88 -9.83 10.93 0.96
CA SER A 88 -9.84 11.97 -0.06
C SER A 88 -11.27 12.37 -0.46
N GLU A 89 -11.41 13.60 -0.97
CA GLU A 89 -12.66 14.10 -1.56
C GLU A 89 -13.05 13.32 -2.84
N ASP A 90 -12.05 12.80 -3.57
CA ASP A 90 -12.25 11.90 -4.72
C ASP A 90 -11.37 10.64 -4.54
N PRO A 91 -11.88 9.62 -3.82
CA PRO A 91 -11.15 8.38 -3.56
C PRO A 91 -10.75 7.61 -4.82
N ALA A 92 -11.60 7.65 -5.85
CA ALA A 92 -11.35 6.93 -7.09
C ALA A 92 -10.19 7.57 -7.87
N ALA A 93 -10.17 8.90 -7.94
CA ALA A 93 -9.07 9.63 -8.56
C ALA A 93 -7.74 9.44 -7.81
N GLU A 94 -7.75 9.46 -6.48
CA GLU A 94 -6.53 9.25 -5.69
C GLU A 94 -5.97 7.84 -5.87
N TYR A 95 -6.83 6.81 -5.83
CA TYR A 95 -6.41 5.44 -6.16
C TYR A 95 -5.85 5.35 -7.59
N ALA A 96 -6.51 5.97 -8.57
CA ALA A 96 -6.07 5.96 -9.96
C ALA A 96 -4.68 6.60 -10.14
N LEU A 97 -4.39 7.68 -9.40
CA LEU A 97 -3.06 8.29 -9.36
C LEU A 97 -2.01 7.31 -8.85
N TYR A 98 -2.23 6.67 -7.70
CA TYR A 98 -1.27 5.71 -7.14
C TYR A 98 -1.07 4.49 -8.03
N ARG A 99 -2.14 4.02 -8.68
CA ARG A 99 -2.06 2.96 -9.70
C ARG A 99 -1.20 3.41 -10.88
N ALA A 100 -1.39 4.63 -11.38
CA ALA A 100 -0.60 5.17 -12.49
C ALA A 100 0.88 5.32 -12.11
N LEU A 101 1.18 5.80 -10.90
CA LEU A 101 2.55 5.89 -10.38
C LEU A 101 3.22 4.51 -10.27
N ALA A 102 2.51 3.50 -9.78
CA ALA A 102 3.02 2.14 -9.69
C ALA A 102 3.35 1.57 -11.09
N VAL A 103 2.46 1.75 -12.07
CA VAL A 103 2.68 1.30 -13.45
C VAL A 103 3.88 2.02 -14.07
N ALA A 104 3.90 3.36 -14.03
CA ALA A 104 4.98 4.15 -14.62
C ALA A 104 6.32 3.86 -13.95
N GLY A 105 6.35 3.74 -12.62
CA GLY A 105 7.54 3.37 -11.87
C GLY A 105 8.04 1.97 -12.22
N TYR A 106 7.14 1.00 -12.39
CA TYR A 106 7.49 -0.37 -12.77
C TYR A 106 8.11 -0.40 -14.19
N GLU A 107 7.44 0.19 -15.18
CA GLU A 107 7.91 0.25 -16.57
C GLU A 107 9.27 0.96 -16.69
N ALA A 108 9.43 2.09 -15.99
CA ALA A 108 10.68 2.86 -16.01
C ALA A 108 11.88 2.11 -15.37
N ASN A 109 11.64 1.05 -14.60
CA ASN A 109 12.68 0.27 -13.92
C ASN A 109 12.86 -1.13 -14.54
N GLY A 110 12.50 -1.31 -15.82
CA GLY A 110 12.75 -2.54 -16.57
C GLY A 110 11.70 -3.62 -16.35
N GLY A 111 10.45 -3.19 -16.10
CA GLY A 111 9.29 -4.04 -15.89
C GLY A 111 9.02 -5.10 -16.95
#